data_AF-A0A8J7ZTB6-F1
#
_entry.id   AF-A0A8J7ZTB6-F1
#
_cell.length_a   1.000
_cell.length_b   1.000
_cell.length_c   1.000
_cell.angle_alpha   90.00
_cell.angle_beta   90.00
_cell.angle_gamma   90.00
#
_symmetry.space_group_name_H-M   'P 1'
#
loop_
_entity.id
_entity.type
_entity.pdbx_description
1 polymer ?
#
loop_
_entity_poly.entity_id
_entity_poly.type
_entity_poly.pdbx_seq_one_letter_code
_entity_poly.pdbx_strand_id
1 'polypeptide(L)'
;MSQSYNRGTVEDFGRWREFTAGMWAWIFHKFTGWVLVGYLFTHIAVLSTSVGVDPASAQAGSDLYTSTLSGLESLLIVRFLEVGLLAVAVFHILNGIRLLMVDLGVGLESQDKSFYASLLLTGAIVIASVPTFLGGKLA
;
A
#
# COMPACT_ATOMS: atom_id res chain seq x y z
N MET A 1 0.28 -37.25 -18.72
CA MET A 1 1.14 -36.81 -19.84
C MET A 1 1.42 -35.32 -19.66
N SER A 2 2.67 -34.91 -19.47
CA SER A 2 3.02 -33.49 -19.40
C SER A 2 2.98 -32.92 -20.82
N GLN A 3 2.09 -31.97 -21.06
CA GLN A 3 2.07 -31.23 -22.32
C GLN A 3 3.35 -30.38 -22.40
N SER A 4 4.22 -30.64 -23.39
CA SER A 4 5.37 -29.78 -23.65
C SER A 4 4.89 -28.50 -24.32
N TYR A 5 4.65 -27.45 -23.53
CA TYR A 5 4.42 -26.12 -24.07
C TYR A 5 5.69 -25.65 -24.81
N ASN A 6 5.60 -25.47 -26.12
CA ASN A 6 6.62 -24.74 -26.88
C ASN A 6 6.55 -23.28 -26.45
N ARG A 7 7.54 -22.81 -25.68
CA ARG A 7 7.58 -21.44 -25.13
C ARG A 7 8.28 -20.44 -26.05
N GLY A 8 8.63 -20.82 -27.28
CA GLY A 8 9.44 -19.98 -28.17
C GLY A 8 10.89 -19.83 -27.71
N THR A 9 11.67 -18.97 -28.38
CA THR A 9 13.05 -18.69 -28.03
C THR A 9 13.14 -17.78 -26.79
N VAL A 10 14.28 -17.81 -26.08
CA VAL A 10 14.49 -16.97 -24.88
C VAL A 10 14.67 -15.50 -25.27
N GLU A 11 15.14 -15.22 -26.49
CA GLU A 11 15.37 -13.85 -26.97
C GLU A 11 14.09 -13.12 -27.46
N ASP A 12 12.94 -13.80 -27.51
CA ASP A 12 11.69 -13.15 -27.91
C ASP A 12 11.15 -12.24 -26.79
N PHE A 13 11.50 -10.96 -26.88
CA PHE A 13 11.06 -9.90 -25.98
C PHE A 13 9.54 -9.66 -26.01
N GLY A 14 8.81 -10.15 -27.01
CA GLY A 14 7.35 -10.05 -27.09
C GLY A 14 6.66 -10.69 -25.88
N ARG A 15 7.23 -11.78 -25.36
CA ARG A 15 6.72 -12.51 -24.18
C ARG A 15 6.79 -11.72 -22.87
N TRP A 16 7.64 -10.69 -22.80
CA TRP A 16 7.76 -9.82 -21.63
C TRP A 16 6.77 -8.64 -21.65
N ARG A 17 5.96 -8.53 -22.71
CA ARG A 17 4.97 -7.46 -22.87
C ARG A 17 3.56 -7.89 -22.46
N GLU A 18 3.29 -9.19 -22.39
CA GLU A 18 1.99 -9.73 -22.02
C GLU A 18 1.95 -10.11 -20.54
N PHE A 19 1.33 -9.26 -19.73
CA PHE A 19 1.19 -9.49 -18.30
C PHE A 19 -0.16 -10.13 -17.96
N THR A 20 -0.11 -11.26 -17.27
CA THR A 20 -1.31 -11.89 -16.67
C THR A 20 -1.59 -11.31 -15.29
N ALA A 21 -2.81 -11.53 -14.77
CA ALA A 21 -3.22 -11.03 -13.45
C ALA A 21 -2.25 -11.45 -12.33
N GLY A 22 -1.76 -12.69 -12.35
CA GLY A 22 -0.75 -13.16 -11.38
C GLY A 22 0.58 -12.40 -11.45
N MET A 23 1.04 -12.01 -12.64
CA MET A 23 2.27 -11.22 -12.81
C MET A 23 2.09 -9.80 -12.25
N TRP A 24 0.95 -9.16 -12.53
CA TRP A 24 0.60 -7.86 -11.95
C TRP A 24 0.49 -7.90 -10.43
N ALA A 25 -0.18 -8.93 -9.89
CA ALA A 25 -0.30 -9.14 -8.45
C ALA A 25 1.07 -9.22 -7.78
N TRP A 26 2.02 -9.92 -8.41
CA TRP A 26 3.40 -10.04 -7.93
C TRP A 26 4.15 -8.69 -7.99
N ILE A 27 4.08 -7.96 -9.11
CA ILE A 27 4.72 -6.64 -9.24
C ILE A 27 4.20 -5.70 -8.17
N PHE A 28 2.87 -5.54 -8.09
CA PHE A 28 2.26 -4.60 -7.17
C PHE A 28 2.55 -4.95 -5.71
N HIS A 29 2.59 -6.23 -5.34
CA HIS A 29 2.93 -6.62 -3.98
C HIS A 29 4.36 -6.23 -3.60
N LYS A 30 5.33 -6.45 -4.49
CA LYS A 30 6.72 -6.03 -4.26
C LYS A 30 6.85 -4.52 -4.22
N PHE A 31 6.25 -3.83 -5.19
CA PHE A 31 6.30 -2.38 -5.25
C PHE A 31 5.70 -1.73 -4.00
N THR A 32 4.50 -2.15 -3.60
CA THR A 32 3.86 -1.67 -2.37
C THR A 32 4.69 -2.01 -1.13
N GLY A 33 5.32 -3.18 -1.06
CA GLY A 33 6.24 -3.53 0.01
C GLY A 33 7.44 -2.58 0.12
N TRP A 34 8.09 -2.26 -1.00
CA TRP A 34 9.19 -1.28 -1.02
C TRP A 34 8.75 0.11 -0.59
N VAL A 35 7.56 0.56 -1.02
CA VAL A 35 6.99 1.84 -0.59
C VAL A 35 6.73 1.84 0.92
N LEU A 36 6.17 0.76 1.48
CA LEU A 36 5.93 0.65 2.93
C LEU A 36 7.23 0.63 3.74
N VAL A 37 8.27 -0.08 3.27
CA VAL A 37 9.59 -0.05 3.90
C VAL A 37 10.15 1.37 3.92
N GLY A 38 10.09 2.09 2.79
CA GLY A 38 10.50 3.49 2.72
C GLY A 38 9.71 4.39 3.68
N TYR A 39 8.38 4.21 3.72
CA TYR A 39 7.51 4.92 4.65
C TYR A 39 7.85 4.62 6.12
N LEU A 40 8.20 3.37 6.47
CA LEU A 40 8.54 3.05 7.86
C LEU A 40 9.74 3.85 8.37
N PHE A 41 10.74 4.13 7.53
CA PHE A 41 11.86 4.99 7.93
C PHE A 41 11.41 6.43 8.23
N THR A 42 10.55 7.01 7.39
CA THR A 42 10.03 8.37 7.62
C THR A 42 9.07 8.40 8.81
N HIS A 43 8.23 7.39 8.95
CA HIS A 43 7.26 7.24 10.02
C HIS A 43 7.95 7.12 11.38
N ILE A 44 8.97 6.27 11.49
CA ILE A 44 9.75 6.11 12.73
C ILE A 44 10.47 7.41 13.07
N ALA A 45 11.02 8.14 12.09
CA ALA A 45 11.68 9.42 12.33
C ALA A 45 10.71 10.46 12.93
N VAL A 46 9.50 10.60 12.40
CA VAL A 46 8.47 11.49 12.95
C VAL A 46 8.01 11.00 14.33
N LEU A 47 7.71 9.71 14.49
CA LEU A 47 7.29 9.14 15.77
C LEU A 47 8.36 9.31 16.86
N SER A 48 9.65 9.27 16.49
CA SER A 48 10.75 9.47 17.44
C SER A 48 10.77 10.86 18.07
N THR A 49 10.12 11.86 17.45
CA THR A 49 9.97 13.19 18.05
C THR A 49 9.03 13.20 19.27
N SER A 50 8.26 12.13 19.50
CA SER A 50 7.42 11.99 20.69
C SER A 50 8.18 11.47 21.91
N VAL A 51 9.44 11.06 21.75
CA VAL A 51 10.24 10.50 22.84
C VAL A 51 10.62 11.62 23.82
N GLY A 52 10.27 11.43 25.10
CA GLY A 52 10.59 12.39 26.16
C GLY A 52 9.63 13.58 26.25
N VAL A 53 8.52 13.56 25.49
CA VAL A 53 7.44 14.54 25.64
C VAL A 53 6.81 14.41 27.02
N ASP A 54 6.74 15.51 27.76
CA ASP A 54 6.05 15.54 29.04
C ASP A 54 4.52 15.63 28.83
N PRO A 55 3.70 15.04 29.72
CA PRO A 55 2.25 15.03 29.55
C PRO A 55 1.59 16.41 29.50
N ALA A 56 2.17 17.42 30.16
CA ALA A 56 1.60 18.76 30.20
C ALA A 56 1.82 19.50 28.87
N SER A 57 2.99 19.37 28.25
CA SER A 57 3.24 19.92 26.90
C SER A 57 2.44 19.20 25.81
N ALA A 58 2.25 17.88 25.93
CA ALA A 58 1.36 17.11 25.04
C ALA A 58 -0.08 17.61 25.12
N GLN A 59 -0.61 17.85 26.33
CA GLN A 59 -1.95 18.40 26.52
C GLN A 59 -2.09 19.83 26.03
N ALA A 60 -1.04 20.64 26.13
CA ALA A 60 -1.00 21.98 25.58
C ALA A 60 -0.80 22.00 24.04
N GLY A 61 -0.44 20.86 23.43
CA GLY A 61 -0.12 20.75 22.00
C GLY A 61 1.13 21.53 21.58
N SER A 62 1.99 21.88 22.53
CA SER A 62 3.20 22.69 22.30
C SER A 62 4.47 21.84 22.21
N ASP A 63 4.33 20.52 22.20
CA ASP A 63 5.45 19.59 22.08
C ASP A 63 5.94 19.45 20.63
N LEU A 64 7.17 18.94 20.48
CA LEU A 64 7.82 18.82 19.19
C LEU A 64 7.09 17.87 18.24
N TYR A 65 6.49 16.80 18.77
CA TYR A 65 5.76 15.82 17.96
C TYR A 65 4.49 16.42 17.38
N THR A 66 3.68 17.07 18.20
CA THR A 66 2.45 17.75 17.76
C THR A 66 2.76 18.86 16.75
N SER A 67 3.80 19.67 17.00
CA SER A 67 4.23 20.72 16.06
C SER A 67 4.71 20.16 14.72
N THR A 68 5.48 19.06 14.74
CA THR A 68 5.96 18.40 13.52
C THR A 68 4.81 17.81 12.71
N LEU A 69 3.90 17.09 13.38
CA LEU A 69 2.74 16.48 12.77
C LEU A 69 1.83 17.54 12.12
N SER A 70 1.48 18.59 12.88
CA SER A 70 0.67 19.72 12.38
C SER A 70 1.32 20.40 11.18
N GLY A 71 2.65 20.58 11.20
CA GLY A 71 3.41 21.12 10.07
C GLY A 71 3.30 20.27 8.81
N LEU A 72 3.49 18.95 8.91
CA LEU A 72 3.34 18.02 7.78
C LEU A 72 1.90 18.00 7.25
N GLU A 73 0.94 17.88 8.16
CA GLU A 73 -0.50 17.87 7.89
C GLU A 73 -1.00 19.17 7.24
N SER A 74 -0.26 20.27 7.42
CA SER A 74 -0.57 21.54 6.78
C SER A 74 -0.34 21.49 5.26
N LEU A 75 0.56 20.62 4.79
CA LEU A 75 0.96 20.50 3.39
C LEU A 75 -0.04 19.65 2.61
N LEU A 76 -0.63 20.22 1.56
CA LEU A 76 -1.61 19.51 0.73
C LEU A 76 -1.03 18.24 0.09
N ILE A 77 0.25 18.26 -0.30
CA ILE A 77 0.94 17.08 -0.86
C ILE A 77 0.96 15.91 0.13
N VAL A 78 1.16 16.17 1.43
CA VAL A 78 1.18 15.13 2.47
C VAL A 78 -0.19 14.47 2.59
N ARG A 79 -1.28 15.24 2.48
CA ARG A 79 -2.64 14.67 2.49
C ARG A 79 -2.92 13.73 1.32
N PHE A 80 -2.43 14.06 0.12
CA PHE A 80 -2.49 13.14 -1.01
C PHE A 80 -1.60 11.90 -0.79
N LEU A 81 -0.42 12.07 -0.19
CA LEU A 81 0.45 10.96 0.17
C LEU A 81 -0.17 10.06 1.24
N GLU A 82 -0.96 10.58 2.18
CA GLU A 82 -1.71 9.79 3.18
C GLU A 82 -2.75 8.87 2.50
N VAL A 83 -3.52 9.41 1.55
CA VAL A 83 -4.46 8.60 0.75
C VAL A 83 -3.73 7.55 -0.08
N GLY A 84 -2.61 7.93 -0.71
CA GLY A 84 -1.77 7.01 -1.47
C GLY A 84 -1.17 5.91 -0.60
N LEU A 85 -0.71 6.26 0.61
CA LEU A 85 -0.17 5.32 1.58
C LEU A 85 -1.25 4.33 2.06
N LEU A 86 -2.47 4.79 2.32
CA LEU A 86 -3.59 3.91 2.62
C LEU A 86 -3.83 2.92 1.47
N ALA A 87 -3.84 3.39 0.23
CA ALA A 87 -4.02 2.53 -0.95
C ALA A 87 -2.94 1.44 -1.02
N VAL A 88 -1.67 1.84 -0.83
CA VAL A 88 -0.51 0.94 -0.80
C VAL A 88 -0.64 -0.09 0.32
N ALA A 89 -0.96 0.34 1.54
CA ALA A 89 -1.06 -0.53 2.70
C ALA A 89 -2.21 -1.55 2.56
N VAL A 90 -3.39 -1.08 2.19
CA VAL A 90 -4.58 -1.94 2.02
C VAL A 90 -4.35 -2.98 0.93
N PHE A 91 -3.85 -2.59 -0.24
CA PHE A 91 -3.53 -3.54 -1.29
C PHE A 91 -2.47 -4.55 -0.84
N HIS A 92 -1.40 -4.10 -0.19
CA HIS A 92 -0.31 -4.96 0.27
C HIS A 92 -0.82 -6.03 1.24
N ILE A 93 -1.68 -5.65 2.19
CA ILE A 93 -2.31 -6.55 3.15
C ILE A 93 -3.24 -7.54 2.43
N LEU A 94 -4.16 -7.05 1.60
CA LEU A 94 -5.13 -7.91 0.92
C LEU A 94 -4.45 -8.92 -0.02
N ASN A 95 -3.43 -8.48 -0.77
CA ASN A 95 -2.68 -9.38 -1.63
C ASN A 95 -1.77 -10.32 -0.83
N GLY A 96 -1.22 -9.89 0.32
CA GLY A 96 -0.50 -10.75 1.26
C GLY A 96 -1.40 -11.85 1.82
N ILE A 97 -2.64 -11.54 2.20
CA ILE A 97 -3.65 -12.52 2.62
C ILE A 97 -3.97 -13.49 1.47
N ARG A 98 -4.14 -12.98 0.24
CA ARG A 98 -4.33 -13.84 -0.95
C ARG A 98 -3.17 -14.83 -1.11
N LEU A 99 -1.93 -14.37 -0.98
CA LEU A 99 -0.75 -15.23 -1.06
C LEU A 99 -0.74 -16.28 0.05
N LEU A 100 -1.00 -15.89 1.30
CA LEU A 100 -1.11 -16.82 2.43
C LEU A 100 -2.18 -17.89 2.19
N MET A 101 -3.37 -17.50 1.68
CA MET A 101 -4.43 -18.46 1.36
C MET A 101 -4.02 -19.44 0.26
N VAL A 102 -3.33 -18.96 -0.78
CA VAL A 102 -2.78 -19.79 -1.85
C VAL A 102 -1.74 -20.77 -1.32
N ASP A 103 -0.85 -20.32 -0.42
CA ASP A 103 0.17 -21.16 0.20
C ASP A 103 -0.45 -22.26 1.10
N LEU A 104 -1.62 -21.98 1.67
CA LEU A 104 -2.45 -22.96 2.39
C LEU A 104 -3.31 -23.85 1.48
N GLY A 105 -3.17 -23.72 0.15
CA GLY A 105 -3.92 -24.50 -0.83
C GLY A 105 -5.36 -24.01 -1.08
N VAL A 106 -5.74 -22.85 -0.57
CA VAL A 106 -7.08 -22.28 -0.71
C VAL A 106 -7.14 -21.30 -1.88
N GLY A 107 -8.10 -21.50 -2.79
CA GLY A 107 -8.37 -20.56 -3.88
C GLY A 107 -7.43 -20.68 -5.08
N LEU A 108 -6.75 -21.83 -5.26
CA LEU A 108 -5.82 -22.11 -6.36
C LEU A 108 -6.42 -21.93 -7.76
N GLU A 109 -7.70 -22.26 -7.94
CA GLU A 109 -8.42 -22.12 -9.21
C GLU A 109 -9.02 -20.72 -9.42
N SER A 110 -8.95 -19.86 -8.40
CA SER A 110 -9.60 -18.54 -8.37
C SER A 110 -8.61 -17.38 -8.21
N GLN A 111 -7.34 -17.59 -8.52
CA GLN A 111 -6.27 -16.60 -8.28
C GLN A 111 -6.48 -15.25 -8.97
N ASP A 112 -6.99 -15.26 -10.21
CA ASP A 112 -7.24 -14.03 -10.96
C ASP A 112 -8.44 -13.27 -10.35
N LYS A 113 -9.51 -14.01 -10.01
CA LYS A 113 -10.69 -13.43 -9.35
C LYS A 113 -10.34 -12.81 -8.01
N SER A 114 -9.52 -13.48 -7.20
CA SER A 114 -9.10 -12.97 -5.89
C SER A 114 -8.19 -11.74 -6.01
N PHE A 115 -7.36 -11.67 -7.07
CA PHE A 115 -6.58 -10.46 -7.38
C PHE A 115 -7.48 -9.27 -7.78
N TYR A 116 -8.45 -9.46 -8.68
CA TYR A 116 -9.36 -8.37 -9.03
C TYR A 116 -10.25 -7.95 -7.86
N ALA A 117 -10.67 -8.90 -7.02
CA ALA A 117 -11.41 -8.59 -5.80
C ALA A 117 -10.59 -7.73 -4.82
N SER A 118 -9.30 -8.03 -4.63
CA SER A 118 -8.44 -7.20 -3.78
C SER A 118 -8.24 -5.80 -4.35
N LEU A 119 -8.11 -5.67 -5.67
CA LEU A 119 -7.98 -4.38 -6.35
C LEU A 119 -9.26 -3.53 -6.19
N LEU A 120 -10.43 -4.11 -6.43
CA LEU A 120 -11.71 -3.42 -6.30
C LEU A 120 -11.98 -3.00 -4.85
N LEU A 121 -11.72 -3.90 -3.88
CA LEU A 121 -11.88 -3.58 -2.46
C LEU A 121 -10.93 -2.46 -2.03
N THR A 122 -9.67 -2.49 -2.48
CA THR A 122 -8.72 -1.40 -2.24
C THR A 122 -9.26 -0.09 -2.81
N GLY A 123 -9.70 -0.07 -4.07
CA GLY A 123 -10.25 1.12 -4.70
C GLY A 123 -11.46 1.68 -3.97
N ALA A 124 -12.37 0.82 -3.54
CA ALA A 124 -13.55 1.22 -2.76
C ALA A 124 -13.18 1.87 -1.42
N ILE A 125 -12.24 1.26 -0.67
CA ILE A 125 -11.75 1.82 0.62
C ILE A 125 -11.07 3.16 0.39
N VAL A 126 -10.22 3.28 -0.63
CA VAL A 126 -9.50 4.52 -0.97
C VAL A 126 -10.48 5.63 -1.30
N ILE A 127 -11.45 5.40 -2.19
CA ILE A 127 -12.47 6.39 -2.56
C ILE A 127 -13.27 6.82 -1.34
N ALA A 128 -13.71 5.87 -0.51
CA ALA A 128 -14.45 6.17 0.71
C ALA A 128 -13.62 6.97 1.74
N SER A 129 -12.30 6.84 1.72
CA SER A 129 -11.40 7.56 2.64
C SER A 129 -11.12 9.01 2.24
N VAL A 130 -11.32 9.38 0.97
CA VAL A 130 -10.96 10.71 0.45
C VAL A 130 -11.58 11.86 1.27
N PRO A 131 -12.88 11.84 1.62
CA PRO A 131 -13.46 12.90 2.46
C PRO A 131 -12.79 13.01 3.83
N THR A 132 -12.36 11.91 4.42
CA THR A 132 -11.68 11.88 5.73
C THR A 132 -10.30 12.55 5.66
N PHE A 133 -9.53 12.27 4.60
CA PHE A 133 -8.16 12.79 4.46
C PHE A 133 -8.09 14.20 3.84
N LEU A 134 -9.05 14.57 2.97
CA LEU A 134 -9.03 15.84 2.24
C LEU A 134 -10.14 16.83 2.65
N GLY A 135 -11.22 16.36 3.28
CA GLY A 135 -12.42 17.18 3.52
C GLY A 135 -12.19 18.41 4.40
N GLY A 136 -11.27 18.36 5.36
CA GLY A 136 -10.94 19.51 6.21
C GLY A 136 -10.10 20.61 5.54
N LYS A 137 -9.60 20.38 4.32
CA LYS A 137 -8.73 21.31 3.56
C LYS A 137 -9.37 21.82 2.27
N LEU A 138 -10.40 21.14 1.77
CA LEU A 138 -11.12 21.46 0.53
C LEU A 138 -12.50 22.11 0.76
N ALA A 139 -12.94 22.21 2.02
CA ALA A 139 -14.12 22.96 2.45
C ALA A 139 -13.69 24.36 2.94
#